data_AF-A0A1Q7C319-F1
#
_entry.id   AF-A0A1Q7C319-F1
#
_cell.length_a   1.000
_cell.length_b   1.000
_cell.length_c   1.000
_cell.angle_alpha   90.00
_cell.angle_beta   90.00
_cell.angle_gamma   90.00
#
_symmetry.space_group_name_H-M   'P 1'
#
loop_
_entity.id
_entity.type
_entity.pdbx_description
1 polymer ?
#
loop_
_entity_poly.entity_id
_entity_poly.type
_entity_poly.pdbx_seq_one_letter_code
_entity_poly.pdbx_strand_id
1 'polypeptide(L)' 'MRSRSVAMGLGVLGIVFIIIAALYAVGVLQILTTETSGPHYKHAVLFAVLAVASFVAANFARPKTA' A
#
# COMPACT_ATOMS: atom_id res chain seq x y z
N MET A 1 15.54 -18.57 -2.10
CA MET A 1 14.33 -18.39 -2.92
C MET A 1 13.19 -17.73 -2.15
N ARG A 2 12.78 -18.26 -0.99
CA ARG A 2 11.68 -17.72 -0.15
C ARG A 2 11.79 -16.22 0.19
N SER A 3 12.96 -15.72 0.59
CA SER A 3 13.16 -14.30 0.91
C SER A 3 12.96 -13.37 -0.30
N ARG A 4 13.41 -13.79 -1.49
CA ARG A 4 13.24 -13.05 -2.74
C ARG A 4 11.77 -12.97 -3.14
N SER A 5 11.02 -14.06 -2.99
CA SER A 5 9.57 -14.08 -3.22
C SER A 5 8.81 -13.18 -2.25
N VAL A 6 9.19 -13.16 -0.97
CA VAL A 6 8.58 -12.27 0.05
C VAL A 6 8.86 -10.79 -0.26
N ALA A 7 10.10 -10.43 -0.60
CA ALA A 7 10.45 -9.07 -0.97
C ALA A 7 9.65 -8.58 -2.21
N MET A 8 9.50 -9.45 -3.21
CA MET A 8 8.71 -9.15 -4.39
C MET A 8 7.21 -8.99 -4.06
N GLY A 9 6.66 -9.89 -3.24
CA GLY A 9 5.27 -9.81 -2.80
C GLY A 9 4.97 -8.52 -2.03
N LEU A 10 5.84 -8.13 -1.10
CA LEU A 10 5.72 -6.87 -0.36
C LEU A 10 5.84 -5.64 -1.28
N GLY A 11 6.70 -5.70 -2.30
CA GLY A 11 6.80 -4.66 -3.32
C GLY A 11 5.50 -4.49 -4.11
N VAL A 12 4.91 -5.59 -4.59
CA VAL A 12 3.62 -5.57 -5.30
C VAL A 12 2.50 -5.07 -4.38
N LEU A 13 2.46 -5.53 -3.13
CA LEU A 13 1.48 -5.08 -2.15
C LEU A 13 1.56 -3.57 -1.88
N GLY A 14 2.78 -3.02 -1.80
CA GLY A 14 2.99 -1.58 -1.66
C GLY A 14 2.40 -0.78 -2.83
N ILE A 15 2.56 -1.27 -4.06
CA ILE A 15 1.98 -0.65 -5.26
C ILE A 15 0.44 -0.68 -5.20
N VAL A 16 -0.15 -1.80 -4.81
CA VAL A 16 -1.60 -1.91 -4.65
C VAL A 16 -2.13 -0.90 -3.63
N PHE A 17 -1.43 -0.74 -2.50
CA PHE A 17 -1.82 0.27 -1.51
C PHE A 17 -1.69 1.70 -2.02
N ILE A 18 -0.69 2.03 -2.85
CA ILE A 18 -0.62 3.35 -3.52
C ILE A 18 -1.86 3.59 -4.39
N ILE A 19 -2.24 2.60 -5.20
CA ILE A 19 -3.41 2.72 -6.09
C ILE A 19 -4.68 2.96 -5.26
N ILE A 20 -4.88 2.16 -4.21
CA ILE A 20 -6.04 2.31 -3.32
C ILE A 20 -6.03 3.69 -2.64
N ALA A 21 -4.88 4.16 -2.16
CA ALA A 21 -4.74 5.48 -1.55
C ALA A 21 -5.15 6.60 -2.51
N ALA A 22 -4.68 6.53 -3.76
CA ALA A 22 -5.03 7.50 -4.80
C ALA A 22 -6.54 7.50 -5.08
N LEU A 23 -7.16 6.31 -5.22
CA LEU A 23 -8.60 6.20 -5.47
C LEU A 23 -9.45 6.76 -4.33
N TYR A 24 -9.06 6.57 -3.07
CA TYR A 24 -9.72 7.23 -1.93
C TYR A 24 -9.47 8.75 -1.91
N ALA A 25 -8.28 9.21 -2.31
CA ALA A 25 -7.95 10.64 -2.33
C ALA A 25 -8.73 11.40 -3.42
N VAL A 26 -9.07 10.76 -4.54
CA VAL A 26 -9.92 11.34 -5.59
C VAL A 26 -11.41 11.04 -5.39
N GLY A 27 -11.79 10.30 -4.34
CA GLY A 27 -13.19 10.00 -4.01
C GLY A 27 -13.86 8.95 -4.92
N VAL A 28 -13.06 8.16 -5.66
CA VAL A 28 -13.57 7.06 -6.51
C VAL A 28 -13.96 5.84 -5.65
N LEU A 29 -13.23 5.59 -4.56
CA LEU A 29 -13.49 4.49 -3.64
C LEU A 29 -14.35 4.94 -2.46
N GLN A 30 -15.47 4.25 -2.23
CA GLN A 30 -16.44 4.54 -1.16
C GLN A 30 -16.70 3.32 -0.27
N ILE A 31 -15.81 2.34 -0.33
CA ILE A 31 -15.90 1.13 0.50
C ILE A 31 -15.50 1.53 1.91
N LEU A 32 -16.19 1.02 2.94
CA LEU A 32 -15.88 1.31 4.35
C LEU A 32 -15.93 2.81 4.71
N THR A 33 -16.61 3.64 3.91
CA THR A 33 -16.86 5.05 4.23
C THR A 33 -18.30 5.23 4.68
N THR A 34 -18.51 6.13 5.65
CA THR A 34 -19.86 6.52 6.06
C THR A 34 -20.47 7.51 5.07
N GLU A 35 -19.63 8.40 4.54
CA GLU A 35 -20.02 9.36 3.50
C GLU A 35 -19.89 8.71 2.11
N THR A 36 -20.88 8.93 1.25
CA THR A 36 -20.96 8.38 -0.11
C THR A 36 -20.58 9.41 -1.18
N SER A 37 -19.86 10.47 -0.79
CA SER A 37 -19.37 11.47 -1.73
C SER A 37 -18.08 12.13 -1.26
N GLY A 38 -17.25 12.51 -2.24
CA GLY A 38 -16.04 13.29 -2.03
C GLY A 38 -14.80 12.48 -1.62
N PRO A 39 -13.66 13.16 -1.46
CA PRO A 39 -12.40 12.55 -1.03
C PRO A 39 -12.44 11.96 0.38
N HIS A 40 -11.80 10.81 0.58
CA HIS A 40 -11.69 10.14 1.88
C HIS A 40 -10.24 10.08 2.36
N TYR A 41 -9.68 11.24 2.72
CA TYR A 41 -8.26 11.37 3.06
C TYR A 41 -7.79 10.51 4.24
N LYS A 42 -8.65 10.18 5.21
CA LYS A 42 -8.28 9.28 6.32
C LYS A 42 -7.89 7.88 5.80
N HIS A 43 -8.67 7.34 4.88
CA HIS A 43 -8.37 6.06 4.23
C HIS A 43 -7.17 6.19 3.30
N ALA A 44 -7.09 7.28 2.52
CA ALA A 44 -5.94 7.52 1.64
C ALA A 44 -4.62 7.56 2.42
N VAL A 45 -4.56 8.28 3.54
CA VAL A 45 -3.38 8.36 4.40
C VAL A 45 -3.05 7.00 5.01
N LEU A 46 -4.05 6.26 5.50
CA LEU A 46 -3.83 4.90 6.02
C LEU A 46 -3.16 4.00 4.98
N PHE A 47 -3.70 3.96 3.76
CA PHE A 47 -3.15 3.14 2.69
C PHE A 47 -1.77 3.64 2.23
N ALA A 48 -1.52 4.95 2.23
CA ALA A 48 -0.21 5.50 1.95
C ALA A 48 0.84 5.05 3.00
N VAL A 49 0.49 5.06 4.29
CA VAL A 49 1.37 4.56 5.37
C VAL A 49 1.64 3.06 5.21
N LEU A 50 0.61 2.27 4.88
CA LEU A 50 0.78 0.83 4.62
C LEU A 50 1.65 0.55 3.39
N ALA A 51 1.58 1.39 2.36
CA ALA A 51 2.46 1.30 1.20
C ALA A 51 3.92 1.50 1.59
N VAL A 52 4.20 2.57 2.35
CA VAL A 52 5.56 2.85 2.88
C VAL A 52 6.05 1.69 3.72
N ALA A 53 5.24 1.20 4.66
CA ALA A 53 5.59 0.05 5.51
C ALA A 53 5.88 -1.20 4.66
N SER A 54 5.13 -1.43 3.59
CA SER A 54 5.34 -2.57 2.68
C SER A 54 6.67 -2.47 1.94
N PHE A 55 7.06 -1.29 1.45
CA PHE A 55 8.36 -1.09 0.81
C PHE A 55 9.53 -1.21 1.80
N VAL A 56 9.36 -0.66 3.01
CA VAL A 56 10.34 -0.82 4.09
C VAL A 56 10.52 -2.30 4.42
N ALA A 57 9.43 -3.06 4.59
CA ALA A 57 9.48 -4.49 4.83
C ALA A 57 10.09 -5.25 3.63
N ALA A 58 9.77 -4.87 2.39
CA ALA A 58 10.36 -5.46 1.19
C ALA A 58 11.88 -5.28 1.16
N ASN A 59 12.37 -4.11 1.56
CA ASN A 59 13.79 -3.83 1.67
C ASN A 59 14.46 -4.71 2.72
N PHE A 60 13.84 -4.90 3.89
CA PHE A 60 14.36 -5.80 4.92
C PHE A 60 14.32 -7.29 4.51
N ALA A 61 13.31 -7.70 3.74
CA ALA A 61 13.17 -9.07 3.25
C ALA A 61 14.13 -9.41 2.11
N ARG A 62 14.80 -8.41 1.52
CA ARG A 62 15.71 -8.58 0.39
C ARG A 62 16.94 -9.38 0.85
N PRO A 63 17.29 -10.48 0.17
CA PRO A 63 18.49 -11.23 0.51
C PRO A 63 19.73 -10.33 0.35
N LYS A 64 20.56 -10.24 1.40
CA LYS A 64 21.85 -9.55 1.33
C LYS A 64 22.77 -10.37 0.43
N THR A 65 23.25 -9.76 -0.64
CA THR A 65 24.41 -10.29 -1.37
C THR A 65 25.63 -10.05 -0.49
N ALA A 66 26.28 -11.14 -0.09
CA ALA A 66 27.59 -11.10 0.58
C ALA A 66 28.66 -10.54 -0.36
#